data_AF-A0A7W6NUA5-F1
#
_entry.id   AF-A0A7W6NUA5-F1
#
_cell.length_a   1.000
_cell.length_b   1.000
_cell.length_c   1.000
_cell.angle_alpha   90.00
_cell.angle_beta   90.00
_cell.angle_gamma   90.00
#
_symmetry.space_group_name_H-M   'P 1'
#
loop_
_entity.id
_entity.type
_entity.pdbx_description
1 polymer ?
#
loop_
_entity_poly.entity_id
_entity_poly.type
_entity_poly.pdbx_seq_one_letter_code
_entity_poly.pdbx_strand_id
1 'polypeptide(L)'
;MQIDWRRMSEPQPDGYDTAILLELEKAQGQGGVVLPDQAHRLYAGGVLLSNEDPLIPAPRYGPVEGVSPVLDRAIAYVARWPAMSRQWPAIVRTIQCFTDTETRRPLCSSSHSVGSRPGVIALTVDCPLAAAQAIVHEAAHLKLRMMGVGNESADRIVANAPDVLYESPIVTEMLRPMTAVLHAQYSFMHVLQLDLEMLAQEDDPVVREDIRSLVARNAPRMAKGLATLRRELRTDAVGAKFCDGFFGWCEAALKASRDVA
;
A
#
# COMPACT_ATOMS: atom_id res chain seq x y z
N MET A 1 -7.84 22.33 -11.87
CA MET A 1 -6.57 21.60 -12.08
C MET A 1 -6.83 20.48 -13.09
N GLN A 2 -6.07 20.41 -14.18
CA GLN A 2 -6.16 19.30 -15.13
C GLN A 2 -5.26 18.16 -14.63
N ILE A 3 -5.85 17.01 -14.29
CA ILE A 3 -5.15 15.84 -13.75
C ILE A 3 -4.98 14.80 -14.87
N ASP A 4 -3.76 14.31 -15.06
CA ASP A 4 -3.47 13.14 -15.86
C ASP A 4 -3.68 11.88 -15.02
N TRP A 5 -4.91 11.37 -15.05
CA TRP A 5 -5.34 10.22 -14.26
C TRP A 5 -4.62 8.92 -14.62
N ARG A 6 -4.05 8.81 -15.83
CA ARG A 6 -3.26 7.64 -16.22
C ARG A 6 -1.98 7.57 -15.40
N ARG A 7 -1.35 8.72 -15.13
CA ARG A 7 -0.12 8.81 -14.31
C ARG A 7 -0.36 8.61 -12.82
N MET A 8 -1.61 8.61 -12.37
CA MET A 8 -1.97 8.38 -10.96
C MET A 8 -1.99 6.89 -10.59
N SER A 9 -1.91 5.99 -11.57
CA SER A 9 -2.07 4.55 -11.35
C SER A 9 -0.86 3.85 -10.71
N GLU A 10 0.32 4.46 -10.77
CA GLU A 10 1.55 3.91 -10.21
C GLU A 10 2.45 5.05 -9.70
N PRO A 11 3.34 4.81 -8.71
CA PRO A 11 4.29 5.81 -8.24
C PRO A 11 5.15 6.41 -9.36
N GLN A 12 5.14 7.74 -9.49
CA GLN A 12 5.86 8.42 -10.57
C GLN A 12 7.27 8.84 -10.12
N PRO A 13 8.32 8.60 -10.93
CA PRO A 13 9.68 9.03 -10.58
C PRO A 13 9.83 10.54 -10.40
N ASP A 14 9.08 11.35 -11.13
CA ASP A 14 9.10 12.81 -11.02
C ASP A 14 8.21 13.36 -9.89
N GLY A 15 7.52 12.49 -9.16
CA GLY A 15 6.64 12.86 -8.06
C GLY A 15 5.32 13.51 -8.48
N TYR A 16 4.94 13.45 -9.77
CA TYR A 16 3.68 14.02 -10.27
C TYR A 16 2.47 13.52 -9.47
N ASP A 17 2.35 12.21 -9.30
CA ASP A 17 1.20 11.63 -8.62
C ASP A 17 1.15 12.02 -7.14
N THR A 18 2.30 12.06 -6.45
CA THR A 18 2.40 12.56 -5.07
C THR A 18 1.89 14.00 -4.94
N ALA A 19 2.32 14.90 -5.82
CA ALA A 19 1.90 16.30 -5.78
C ALA A 19 0.37 16.44 -5.97
N ILE A 20 -0.20 15.70 -6.92
CA ILE A 20 -1.64 15.69 -7.16
C ILE A 20 -2.41 15.10 -5.97
N LEU A 21 -1.93 14.02 -5.35
CA LEU A 21 -2.57 13.40 -4.19
C LEU A 21 -2.67 14.36 -3.00
N LEU A 22 -1.61 15.11 -2.72
CA LEU A 22 -1.59 16.10 -1.65
C LEU A 22 -2.57 17.25 -1.90
N GLU A 23 -2.69 17.70 -3.16
CA GLU A 23 -3.70 18.70 -3.52
C GLU A 23 -5.13 18.16 -3.43
N LEU A 24 -5.36 16.89 -3.79
CA LEU A 24 -6.65 16.24 -3.64
C LEU A 24 -7.05 16.08 -2.17
N GLU A 25 -6.12 15.65 -1.31
CA GLU A 25 -6.34 15.54 0.13
C GLU A 25 -6.69 16.91 0.75
N LYS A 26 -5.94 17.96 0.38
CA LYS A 26 -6.22 19.33 0.80
C LYS A 26 -7.61 19.79 0.35
N ALA A 27 -8.00 19.46 -0.88
CA ALA A 27 -9.32 19.81 -1.41
C ALA A 27 -10.47 19.07 -0.69
N GLN A 28 -10.21 17.88 -0.14
CA GLN A 28 -11.16 17.12 0.69
C GLN A 28 -11.28 17.66 2.12
N GLY A 29 -10.51 18.70 2.49
CA GLY A 29 -10.50 19.22 3.86
C GLY A 29 -9.87 18.25 4.87
N GLN A 30 -9.17 17.22 4.40
CA GLN A 30 -8.37 16.33 5.23
C GLN A 30 -7.09 17.09 5.60
N GLY A 31 -7.20 17.88 6.67
CA GLY A 31 -6.11 18.71 7.16
C GLY A 31 -4.91 17.86 7.59
N GLY A 32 -3.70 18.40 7.36
CA GLY A 32 -2.47 17.75 7.78
C GLY A 32 -2.45 17.49 9.29
N VAL A 33 -2.04 16.29 9.67
CA VAL A 33 -1.76 15.98 11.08
C VAL A 33 -0.60 16.87 11.53
N VAL A 34 -0.85 17.73 12.52
CA VAL A 34 0.23 18.49 13.16
C VAL A 34 1.04 17.50 14.00
N LEU A 35 2.28 17.25 13.60
CA LEU A 35 3.17 16.34 14.31
C LEU A 35 3.73 17.07 15.55
N PRO A 36 3.64 16.50 16.76
CA PRO A 36 4.25 17.08 17.94
C PRO A 36 5.78 17.24 17.81
N ASP A 37 6.33 18.32 18.38
CA ASP A 37 7.75 18.69 18.25
C ASP A 37 8.70 17.69 18.92
N GLN A 38 8.27 17.02 19.99
CA GLN A 38 9.12 16.14 20.81
C GLN A 38 9.14 14.67 20.39
N ALA A 39 8.53 14.33 19.25
CA ALA A 39 8.34 12.94 18.90
C ALA A 39 9.47 12.36 18.05
N HIS A 40 9.63 11.03 18.11
CA HIS A 40 10.59 10.31 17.28
C HIS A 40 10.21 10.43 15.81
N ARG A 41 11.15 10.93 14.99
CA ARG A 41 10.93 11.13 13.56
C ARG A 41 11.83 10.21 12.73
N LEU A 42 11.21 9.56 11.75
CA LEU A 42 11.84 8.73 10.73
C LEU A 42 12.03 9.55 9.45
N TYR A 43 12.86 9.02 8.55
CA TYR A 43 13.03 9.54 7.18
C TYR A 43 13.30 11.06 7.12
N ALA A 44 14.46 11.48 7.63
CA ALA A 44 14.89 12.88 7.66
C ALA A 44 13.88 13.85 8.33
N GLY A 45 13.03 13.36 9.24
CA GLY A 45 12.10 14.19 9.99
C GLY A 45 10.65 14.18 9.49
N GLY A 46 10.38 13.54 8.35
CA GLY A 46 9.08 13.62 7.66
C GLY A 46 7.98 12.74 8.25
N VAL A 47 8.34 11.68 8.97
CA VAL A 47 7.39 10.65 9.44
C VAL A 47 7.49 10.49 10.95
N LEU A 48 6.38 10.61 11.65
CA LEU A 48 6.25 10.40 13.09
C LEU A 48 6.19 8.90 13.42
N LEU A 49 6.95 8.46 14.42
CA LEU A 49 6.75 7.18 15.08
C LEU A 49 5.98 7.41 16.39
N SER A 50 4.74 6.94 16.46
CA SER A 50 3.89 7.10 17.65
C SER A 50 2.87 5.97 17.74
N ASN A 51 2.66 5.43 18.95
CA ASN A 51 1.60 4.46 19.26
C ASN A 51 0.44 5.09 20.05
N GLU A 52 0.36 6.43 20.11
CA GLU A 52 -0.79 7.12 20.69
C GLU A 52 -2.06 6.85 19.87
N ASP A 53 -3.16 6.55 20.56
CA ASP A 53 -4.44 6.13 19.95
C ASP A 53 -4.21 4.96 18.96
N PRO A 54 -4.01 3.71 19.44
CA PRO A 54 -3.59 2.61 18.57
C PRO A 54 -4.68 2.19 17.59
N LEU A 55 -4.32 2.04 16.31
CA LEU A 55 -5.21 1.58 15.24
C LEU A 55 -5.51 0.09 15.30
N ILE A 56 -4.61 -0.72 15.88
CA ILE A 56 -4.78 -2.17 15.97
C ILE A 56 -5.00 -2.60 17.43
N PRO A 57 -5.89 -3.58 17.68
CA PRO A 57 -6.37 -3.87 19.04
C PRO A 57 -5.42 -4.76 19.85
N ALA A 58 -5.30 -4.48 21.14
CA ALA A 58 -4.72 -5.37 22.15
C ALA A 58 -5.64 -6.59 22.41
N PRO A 59 -5.16 -7.70 23.03
CA PRO A 59 -3.80 -7.92 23.56
C PRO A 59 -2.82 -8.52 22.53
N ARG A 60 -3.30 -8.97 21.37
CA ARG A 60 -2.46 -9.64 20.37
C ARG A 60 -1.28 -8.79 19.91
N TYR A 61 -1.52 -7.50 19.71
CA TYR A 61 -0.52 -6.55 19.22
C TYR A 61 0.04 -5.71 20.35
N GLY A 62 1.32 -5.90 20.66
CA GLY A 62 2.04 -5.11 21.66
C GLY A 62 2.73 -3.91 21.01
N PRO A 63 2.58 -2.67 21.52
CA PRO A 63 3.30 -1.53 20.95
C PRO A 63 4.81 -1.70 21.13
N VAL A 64 5.57 -1.33 20.10
CA VAL A 64 7.03 -1.26 20.17
C VAL A 64 7.46 0.11 20.65
N GLU A 65 8.28 0.14 21.69
CA GLU A 65 8.87 1.37 22.20
C GLU A 65 10.09 1.78 21.37
N GLY A 66 10.11 3.03 20.91
CA GLY A 66 11.22 3.58 20.13
C GLY A 66 11.36 2.97 18.73
N VAL A 67 12.48 3.27 18.07
CA VAL A 67 12.77 2.83 16.70
C VAL A 67 13.28 1.39 16.71
N SER A 68 12.55 0.49 16.07
CA SER A 68 12.97 -0.91 15.89
C SER A 68 14.02 -1.03 14.78
N PRO A 69 15.11 -1.80 14.97
CA PRO A 69 16.03 -2.14 13.88
C PRO A 69 15.34 -2.83 12.69
N VAL A 70 14.22 -3.51 12.93
CA VAL A 70 13.42 -4.12 11.87
C VAL A 70 12.78 -3.05 10.98
N LEU A 71 12.31 -1.95 11.57
CA LEU A 71 11.73 -0.83 10.83
C LEU A 71 12.79 -0.11 9.97
N ASP A 72 13.99 0.10 10.51
CA ASP A 72 15.09 0.70 9.74
C ASP A 72 15.44 -0.13 8.50
N ARG A 73 15.52 -1.46 8.68
CA ARG A 73 15.74 -2.39 7.56
C ARG A 73 14.57 -2.39 6.57
N ALA A 74 13.33 -2.30 7.05
CA ALA A 74 12.15 -2.19 6.20
C ALA A 74 12.19 -0.92 5.34
N ILE A 75 12.54 0.22 5.93
CA ILE A 75 12.72 1.49 5.20
C ILE A 75 13.82 1.37 4.14
N ALA A 76 14.94 0.71 4.48
CA ALA A 76 16.02 0.45 3.52
C ALA A 76 15.56 -0.44 2.35
N TYR A 77 14.68 -1.41 2.58
CA TYR A 77 14.07 -2.20 1.51
C TYR A 77 13.15 -1.35 0.63
N VAL A 78 12.30 -0.49 1.20
CA VAL A 78 11.45 0.43 0.41
C VAL A 78 12.31 1.38 -0.44
N ALA A 79 13.49 1.78 0.05
CA ALA A 79 14.42 2.64 -0.68
C ALA A 79 14.92 2.04 -2.01
N ARG A 80 14.85 0.71 -2.18
CA ARG A 80 15.17 0.03 -3.44
C ARG A 80 14.18 0.33 -4.57
N TRP A 81 13.00 0.87 -4.26
CA TRP A 81 12.07 1.41 -5.25
C TRP A 81 12.06 2.95 -5.19
N PRO A 82 12.87 3.67 -6.01
CA PRO A 82 13.12 5.10 -5.78
C PRO A 82 11.87 5.98 -5.86
N ALA A 83 10.93 5.66 -6.76
CA ALA A 83 9.66 6.40 -6.87
C ALA A 83 8.83 6.27 -5.59
N MET A 84 8.65 5.04 -5.09
CA MET A 84 7.92 4.80 -3.85
C MET A 84 8.64 5.36 -2.62
N SER A 85 9.98 5.23 -2.56
CA SER A 85 10.80 5.80 -1.48
C SER A 85 10.59 7.30 -1.31
N ARG A 86 10.44 8.05 -2.41
CA ARG A 86 10.13 9.49 -2.36
C ARG A 86 8.69 9.76 -1.98
N GLN A 87 7.77 8.91 -2.42
CA GLN A 87 6.34 9.11 -2.27
C GLN A 87 5.80 8.76 -0.87
N TRP A 88 6.14 7.58 -0.35
CA TRP A 88 5.53 7.08 0.88
C TRP A 88 5.67 8.04 2.08
N PRO A 89 6.80 8.74 2.33
CA PRO A 89 6.92 9.61 3.50
C PRO A 89 6.19 10.96 3.32
N ALA A 90 5.75 11.29 2.10
CA ALA A 90 4.87 12.43 1.86
C ALA A 90 3.39 12.10 2.15
N ILE A 91 3.01 10.83 1.98
CA ILE A 91 1.64 10.33 2.15
C ILE A 91 1.42 9.80 3.57
N VAL A 92 2.39 9.03 4.09
CA VAL A 92 2.39 8.47 5.44
C VAL A 92 3.06 9.46 6.36
N ARG A 93 2.31 10.00 7.32
CA ARG A 93 2.77 10.97 8.30
C ARG A 93 3.09 10.33 9.64
N THR A 94 2.40 9.24 9.97
CA THR A 94 2.58 8.53 11.25
C THR A 94 2.61 7.04 11.01
N ILE A 95 3.62 6.37 11.58
CA ILE A 95 3.69 4.92 11.70
C ILE A 95 3.50 4.56 13.16
N GLN A 96 2.59 3.62 13.41
CA GLN A 96 2.42 2.94 14.68
C GLN A 96 3.02 1.53 14.55
N CYS A 97 4.01 1.19 15.38
CA CYS A 97 4.73 -0.08 15.29
C CYS A 97 4.33 -1.02 16.42
N PHE A 98 4.08 -2.27 16.06
CA PHE A 98 3.67 -3.31 17.00
C PHE A 98 4.46 -4.60 16.79
N THR A 99 4.45 -5.49 17.78
CA THR A 99 4.79 -6.90 17.64
C THR A 99 3.52 -7.73 17.66
N ASP A 100 3.45 -8.76 16.83
CA ASP A 100 2.34 -9.72 16.87
C ASP A 100 2.73 -10.93 17.73
N THR A 101 2.13 -11.03 18.92
CA THR A 101 2.44 -12.08 19.89
C THR A 101 1.96 -13.48 19.47
N GLU A 102 1.09 -13.57 18.46
CA GLU A 102 0.48 -14.83 18.03
C GLU A 102 1.03 -15.32 16.68
N THR A 103 1.65 -14.44 15.88
CA THR A 103 2.14 -14.85 14.56
C THR A 103 3.37 -15.74 14.68
N ARG A 104 3.32 -16.87 13.98
CA ARG A 104 4.49 -17.74 13.74
C ARG A 104 4.97 -17.67 12.30
N ARG A 105 4.42 -16.76 11.49
CA ARG A 105 4.67 -16.69 10.05
C ARG A 105 5.86 -15.76 9.77
N PRO A 106 7.01 -16.26 9.29
CA PRO A 106 8.23 -15.47 9.17
C PRO A 106 8.17 -14.37 8.10
N LEU A 107 7.17 -14.38 7.19
CA LEU A 107 7.06 -13.47 6.04
C LEU A 107 5.65 -12.86 5.93
N CYS A 108 5.16 -12.32 7.05
CA CYS A 108 3.87 -11.63 7.12
C CYS A 108 3.98 -10.43 8.08
N SER A 109 3.24 -9.37 7.77
CA SER A 109 3.01 -8.25 8.67
C SER A 109 1.50 -8.03 8.71
N SER A 110 0.97 -7.81 9.91
CA SER A 110 -0.38 -7.30 10.10
C SER A 110 -0.30 -5.79 10.01
N SER A 111 -1.05 -5.19 9.09
CA SER A 111 -1.07 -3.75 8.90
C SER A 111 -2.50 -3.22 8.78
N HIS A 112 -2.66 -1.94 9.09
CA HIS A 112 -3.94 -1.28 8.96
C HIS A 112 -3.80 0.23 8.74
N SER A 113 -4.78 0.80 8.05
CA SER A 113 -5.01 2.23 7.94
C SER A 113 -6.50 2.50 7.81
N VAL A 114 -6.99 3.61 8.36
CA VAL A 114 -8.41 3.97 8.38
C VAL A 114 -8.64 5.31 7.70
N GLY A 115 -9.79 5.46 7.03
CA GLY A 115 -10.13 6.70 6.32
C GLY A 115 -10.31 7.91 7.24
N SER A 116 -10.68 7.68 8.51
CA SER A 116 -10.83 8.75 9.51
C SER A 116 -9.52 9.32 10.01
N ARG A 117 -8.37 8.70 9.70
CA ARG A 117 -7.02 9.15 10.11
C ARG A 117 -6.06 9.17 8.93
N PRO A 118 -6.21 10.14 7.99
CA PRO A 118 -5.36 10.24 6.81
C PRO A 118 -3.87 10.34 7.17
N GLY A 119 -3.05 9.55 6.49
CA GLY A 119 -1.61 9.51 6.69
C GLY A 119 -1.14 8.71 7.92
N VAL A 120 -2.04 8.05 8.67
CA VAL A 120 -1.65 7.15 9.77
C VAL A 120 -1.73 5.70 9.31
N ILE A 121 -0.65 4.95 9.53
CA ILE A 121 -0.62 3.52 9.34
C ILE A 121 -0.16 2.82 10.62
N ALA A 122 -0.66 1.61 10.83
CA ALA A 122 -0.15 0.68 11.82
C ALA A 122 0.42 -0.55 11.12
N LEU A 123 1.53 -1.09 11.63
CA LEU A 123 2.12 -2.30 11.11
C LEU A 123 2.90 -3.07 12.19
N THR A 124 3.00 -4.38 12.00
CA THR A 124 3.86 -5.23 12.85
C THR A 124 5.29 -5.28 12.31
N VAL A 125 6.27 -5.21 13.20
CA VAL A 125 7.72 -5.14 12.90
C VAL A 125 8.48 -6.40 13.32
N ASP A 126 7.89 -7.58 13.11
CA ASP A 126 8.53 -8.86 13.41
C ASP A 126 9.46 -9.35 12.28
N CYS A 127 9.26 -8.87 11.05
CA CYS A 127 10.07 -9.21 9.88
C CYS A 127 10.28 -7.97 8.98
N PRO A 128 11.53 -7.65 8.58
CA PRO A 128 11.82 -6.43 7.83
C PRO A 128 11.25 -6.44 6.41
N LEU A 129 11.26 -7.59 5.71
CA LEU A 129 10.63 -7.72 4.39
C LEU A 129 9.13 -7.48 4.47
N ALA A 130 8.47 -8.11 5.44
CA ALA A 130 7.03 -7.97 5.60
C ALA A 130 6.60 -6.57 6.06
N ALA A 131 7.39 -5.93 6.93
CA ALA A 131 7.17 -4.53 7.31
C ALA A 131 7.36 -3.58 6.11
N ALA A 132 8.31 -3.84 5.22
CA ALA A 132 8.48 -3.06 3.99
C ALA A 132 7.25 -3.19 3.07
N GLN A 133 6.75 -4.41 2.89
CA GLN A 133 5.49 -4.66 2.17
C GLN A 133 4.32 -3.91 2.82
N ALA A 134 4.21 -3.92 4.15
CA ALA A 134 3.16 -3.21 4.88
C ALA A 134 3.20 -1.68 4.65
N ILE A 135 4.38 -1.06 4.64
CA ILE A 135 4.52 0.38 4.36
C ILE A 135 3.92 0.72 2.98
N VAL A 136 4.31 0.00 1.93
CA VAL A 136 3.84 0.29 0.57
C VAL A 136 2.38 -0.12 0.36
N HIS A 137 1.93 -1.18 1.04
CA HIS A 137 0.55 -1.64 1.04
C HIS A 137 -0.39 -0.58 1.61
N GLU A 138 -0.10 -0.06 2.81
CA GLU A 138 -0.95 0.94 3.46
C GLU A 138 -0.86 2.30 2.77
N ALA A 139 0.32 2.69 2.28
CA ALA A 139 0.45 3.88 1.45
C ALA A 139 -0.45 3.81 0.21
N ALA A 140 -0.54 2.64 -0.45
CA ALA A 140 -1.43 2.44 -1.59
C ALA A 140 -2.92 2.57 -1.23
N HIS A 141 -3.34 2.11 -0.04
CA HIS A 141 -4.69 2.36 0.45
C HIS A 141 -4.97 3.86 0.66
N LEU A 142 -4.01 4.59 1.24
CA LEU A 142 -4.11 6.04 1.43
C LEU A 142 -4.21 6.78 0.08
N LYS A 143 -3.43 6.38 -0.94
CA LYS A 143 -3.53 6.93 -2.31
C LYS A 143 -4.95 6.83 -2.87
N LEU A 144 -5.55 5.64 -2.79
CA LEU A 144 -6.92 5.43 -3.29
C LEU A 144 -7.94 6.29 -2.55
N ARG A 145 -7.83 6.43 -1.21
CA ARG A 145 -8.72 7.30 -0.43
C ARG A 145 -8.56 8.77 -0.82
N MET A 146 -7.33 9.25 -1.01
CA MET A 146 -7.07 10.62 -1.50
C MET A 146 -7.65 10.83 -2.91
N MET A 147 -7.76 9.79 -3.73
CA MET A 147 -8.43 9.84 -5.04
C MET A 147 -9.96 9.72 -4.97
N GLY A 148 -10.54 9.61 -3.77
CA GLY A 148 -11.99 9.48 -3.56
C GLY A 148 -12.50 8.04 -3.67
N VAL A 149 -11.64 7.05 -3.50
CA VAL A 149 -12.02 5.62 -3.45
C VAL A 149 -11.87 5.13 -2.01
N GLY A 150 -12.99 4.91 -1.34
CA GLY A 150 -13.04 4.28 -0.02
C GLY A 150 -13.23 2.77 -0.11
N ASN A 151 -13.24 2.09 1.04
CA ASN A 151 -13.38 0.62 1.07
C ASN A 151 -14.78 0.13 0.66
N GLU A 152 -15.82 0.95 0.84
CA GLU A 152 -17.22 0.55 0.65
C GLU A 152 -17.95 1.38 -0.41
N SER A 153 -17.43 2.57 -0.70
CA SER A 153 -17.98 3.50 -1.68
C SER A 153 -16.86 4.29 -2.36
N ALA A 154 -17.18 4.93 -3.48
CA ALA A 154 -16.26 5.82 -4.16
C ALA A 154 -17.02 7.00 -4.76
N ASP A 155 -16.39 8.17 -4.74
CA ASP A 155 -16.88 9.38 -5.40
C ASP A 155 -16.46 9.41 -6.88
N ARG A 156 -15.38 8.69 -7.21
CA ARG A 156 -14.76 8.64 -8.54
C ARG A 156 -14.15 7.27 -8.81
N ILE A 157 -13.68 7.05 -10.04
CA ILE A 157 -12.97 5.84 -10.49
C ILE A 157 -13.88 4.61 -10.61
N VAL A 158 -14.58 4.25 -9.53
CA VAL A 158 -15.49 3.09 -9.49
C VAL A 158 -16.93 3.57 -9.61
N ALA A 159 -17.66 3.03 -10.57
CA ALA A 159 -19.08 3.31 -10.84
C ALA A 159 -19.99 2.10 -10.57
N ASN A 160 -19.45 0.98 -10.09
CA ASN A 160 -20.26 -0.14 -9.59
C ASN A 160 -21.11 0.31 -8.41
N ALA A 161 -22.33 -0.21 -8.30
CA ALA A 161 -23.16 0.00 -7.12
C ALA A 161 -22.54 -0.69 -5.89
N PRO A 162 -22.56 -0.06 -4.70
CA PRO A 162 -21.86 -0.55 -3.51
C PRO A 162 -22.45 -1.84 -2.92
N ASP A 163 -23.71 -2.16 -3.24
CA ASP A 163 -24.43 -3.36 -2.81
C ASP A 163 -24.18 -4.58 -3.70
N VAL A 164 -23.55 -4.40 -4.87
CA VAL A 164 -23.14 -5.50 -5.74
C VAL A 164 -21.75 -5.97 -5.30
N LEU A 165 -21.64 -7.25 -4.95
CA LEU A 165 -20.45 -7.84 -4.35
C LEU A 165 -19.73 -8.82 -5.29
N TYR A 166 -18.41 -8.92 -5.15
CA TYR A 166 -17.51 -9.65 -6.03
C TYR A 166 -16.45 -10.41 -5.22
N GLU A 167 -15.84 -11.43 -5.84
CA GLU A 167 -14.70 -12.13 -5.23
C GLU A 167 -13.48 -11.21 -5.12
N SER A 168 -12.88 -11.15 -3.92
CA SER A 168 -11.60 -10.49 -3.72
C SER A 168 -10.43 -11.45 -4.00
N PRO A 169 -9.32 -10.98 -4.62
CA PRO A 169 -8.12 -11.79 -4.80
C PRO A 169 -7.41 -12.15 -3.48
N ILE A 170 -7.74 -11.45 -2.39
CA ILE A 170 -7.09 -11.58 -1.09
C ILE A 170 -8.02 -12.19 -0.05
N VAL A 171 -9.26 -11.68 0.03
CA VAL A 171 -10.28 -12.17 0.97
C VAL A 171 -11.24 -13.08 0.21
N THR A 172 -10.89 -14.35 0.08
CA THR A 172 -11.65 -15.31 -0.76
C THR A 172 -12.87 -15.91 -0.07
N GLU A 173 -12.99 -15.73 1.25
CA GLU A 173 -14.04 -16.33 2.09
C GLU A 173 -15.34 -15.53 2.08
N MET A 174 -15.32 -14.29 1.58
CA MET A 174 -16.49 -13.42 1.50
C MET A 174 -16.44 -12.53 0.26
N LEU A 175 -17.62 -12.22 -0.28
CA LEU A 175 -17.75 -11.24 -1.36
C LEU A 175 -17.61 -9.82 -0.81
N ARG A 176 -17.12 -8.90 -1.66
CA ARG A 176 -16.78 -7.52 -1.28
C ARG A 176 -17.26 -6.54 -2.36
N PRO A 177 -17.57 -5.28 -2.01
CA PRO A 177 -17.87 -4.25 -3.01
C PRO A 177 -16.66 -4.06 -3.94
N MET A 178 -16.91 -3.60 -5.17
CA MET A 178 -15.85 -3.44 -6.18
C MET A 178 -14.72 -2.51 -5.73
N THR A 179 -15.02 -1.50 -4.92
CA THR A 179 -14.02 -0.60 -4.34
C THR A 179 -13.02 -1.34 -3.44
N ALA A 180 -13.50 -2.26 -2.59
CA ALA A 180 -12.63 -3.14 -1.80
C ALA A 180 -11.81 -4.11 -2.67
N VAL A 181 -12.36 -4.60 -3.79
CA VAL A 181 -11.60 -5.42 -4.75
C VAL A 181 -10.49 -4.61 -5.41
N LEU A 182 -10.78 -3.37 -5.83
CA LEU A 182 -9.79 -2.45 -6.38
C LEU A 182 -8.71 -2.12 -5.34
N HIS A 183 -9.08 -1.82 -4.09
CA HIS A 183 -8.13 -1.61 -3.00
C HIS A 183 -7.19 -2.81 -2.81
N ALA A 184 -7.74 -4.02 -2.75
CA ALA A 184 -6.96 -5.24 -2.58
C ALA A 184 -5.99 -5.46 -3.75
N GLN A 185 -6.44 -5.26 -4.99
CA GLN A 185 -5.56 -5.36 -6.16
C GLN A 185 -4.48 -4.27 -6.13
N TYR A 186 -4.86 -3.01 -5.95
CA TYR A 186 -3.95 -1.87 -6.03
C TYR A 186 -2.85 -1.92 -4.98
N SER A 187 -3.18 -2.26 -3.73
CA SER A 187 -2.18 -2.35 -2.66
C SER A 187 -1.25 -3.54 -2.84
N PHE A 188 -1.74 -4.70 -3.28
CA PHE A 188 -0.87 -5.84 -3.54
C PHE A 188 -0.06 -5.71 -4.84
N MET A 189 -0.49 -4.88 -5.80
CA MET A 189 0.37 -4.52 -6.94
C MET A 189 1.56 -3.65 -6.51
N HIS A 190 1.38 -2.75 -5.54
CA HIS A 190 2.51 -2.02 -4.93
C HIS A 190 3.46 -2.97 -4.21
N VAL A 191 2.91 -3.95 -3.48
CA VAL A 191 3.71 -5.01 -2.84
C VAL A 191 4.49 -5.82 -3.86
N LEU A 192 3.83 -6.30 -4.93
CA LEU A 192 4.48 -7.09 -5.97
C LEU A 192 5.60 -6.28 -6.67
N GLN A 193 5.36 -5.01 -6.99
CA GLN A 193 6.39 -4.17 -7.58
C GLN A 193 7.57 -3.98 -6.62
N LEU A 194 7.33 -3.71 -5.33
CA LEU A 194 8.40 -3.63 -4.33
C LEU A 194 9.21 -4.93 -4.28
N ASP A 195 8.56 -6.09 -4.27
CA ASP A 195 9.24 -7.39 -4.25
C ASP A 195 10.18 -7.57 -5.45
N LEU A 196 9.74 -7.15 -6.64
CA LEU A 196 10.56 -7.18 -7.85
C LEU A 196 11.77 -6.25 -7.77
N GLU A 197 11.58 -5.01 -7.29
CA GLU A 197 12.67 -4.04 -7.09
C GLU A 197 13.68 -4.53 -6.04
N MET A 198 13.20 -5.11 -4.95
CA MET A 198 14.04 -5.70 -3.91
C MET A 198 14.86 -6.86 -4.47
N LEU A 199 14.24 -7.75 -5.24
CA LEU A 199 14.90 -8.93 -5.81
C LEU A 199 15.95 -8.57 -6.86
N ALA A 200 15.72 -7.50 -7.64
CA ALA A 200 16.67 -7.02 -8.64
C ALA A 200 17.98 -6.50 -8.01
N GLN A 201 17.95 -6.12 -6.73
CA GLN A 201 19.04 -5.46 -6.02
C GLN A 201 19.55 -6.23 -4.80
N GLU A 202 18.97 -7.38 -4.47
CA GLU A 202 19.42 -8.20 -3.32
C GLU A 202 20.53 -9.16 -3.73
N ASP A 203 21.61 -9.21 -2.97
CA ASP A 203 22.72 -10.13 -3.21
C ASP A 203 22.72 -11.32 -2.25
N ASP A 204 22.11 -11.19 -1.06
CA ASP A 204 22.05 -12.27 -0.08
C ASP A 204 21.14 -13.41 -0.59
N PRO A 205 21.67 -14.62 -0.84
CA PRO A 205 20.90 -15.70 -1.44
C PRO A 205 19.72 -16.17 -0.57
N VAL A 206 19.81 -16.06 0.76
CA VAL A 206 18.72 -16.43 1.67
C VAL A 206 17.58 -15.42 1.55
N VAL A 207 17.92 -14.12 1.59
CA VAL A 207 16.93 -13.04 1.45
C VAL A 207 16.29 -13.05 0.06
N ARG A 208 17.07 -13.32 -1.00
CA ARG A 208 16.53 -13.49 -2.37
C ARG A 208 15.48 -14.59 -2.43
N GLU A 209 15.71 -15.72 -1.76
CA GLU A 209 14.77 -16.83 -1.77
C GLU A 209 13.47 -16.50 -1.01
N ASP A 210 13.58 -15.78 0.10
CA ASP A 210 12.41 -15.23 0.80
C ASP A 210 11.61 -14.29 -0.10
N ILE A 211 12.28 -13.40 -0.84
CA ILE A 211 11.61 -12.47 -1.78
C ILE A 211 10.96 -13.23 -2.94
N ARG A 212 11.62 -14.25 -3.52
CA ARG A 212 11.00 -15.11 -4.54
C ARG A 212 9.74 -15.80 -4.01
N SER A 213 9.79 -16.31 -2.78
CA SER A 213 8.64 -16.92 -2.13
C SER A 213 7.47 -15.92 -1.98
N LEU A 214 7.76 -14.65 -1.70
CA LEU A 214 6.77 -13.57 -1.68
C LEU A 214 6.16 -13.31 -3.07
N VAL A 215 7.01 -13.21 -4.11
CA VAL A 215 6.57 -13.02 -5.51
C VAL A 215 5.69 -14.19 -5.97
N ALA A 216 6.15 -15.43 -5.77
CA ALA A 216 5.42 -16.64 -6.13
C ALA A 216 4.07 -16.76 -5.44
N ARG A 217 3.96 -16.27 -4.19
CA ARG A 217 2.69 -16.21 -3.44
C ARG A 217 1.75 -15.12 -3.98
N ASN A 218 2.27 -13.93 -4.26
CA ASN A 218 1.46 -12.74 -4.55
C ASN A 218 1.04 -12.66 -6.03
N ALA A 219 1.92 -13.02 -6.96
CA ALA A 219 1.67 -12.86 -8.40
C ALA A 219 0.42 -13.62 -8.92
N PRO A 220 0.15 -14.89 -8.55
CA PRO A 220 -1.06 -15.59 -9.00
C PRO A 220 -2.35 -14.92 -8.48
N ARG A 221 -2.34 -14.41 -7.26
CA ARG A 221 -3.47 -13.68 -6.67
C ARG A 221 -3.74 -12.38 -7.43
N MET A 222 -2.68 -11.65 -7.78
CA MET A 222 -2.77 -10.43 -8.57
C MET A 222 -3.22 -10.66 -10.00
N ALA A 223 -2.84 -11.77 -10.62
CA ALA A 223 -3.38 -12.18 -11.92
C ALA A 223 -4.89 -12.45 -11.83
N LYS A 224 -5.35 -13.17 -10.79
CA LYS A 224 -6.79 -13.42 -10.55
C LYS A 224 -7.55 -12.10 -10.34
N GLY A 225 -7.03 -11.21 -9.49
CA GLY A 225 -7.67 -9.92 -9.20
C GLY A 225 -7.74 -9.00 -10.42
N LEU A 226 -6.68 -8.93 -11.23
CA LEU A 226 -6.69 -8.19 -12.50
C LEU A 226 -7.77 -8.73 -13.45
N ALA A 227 -7.89 -10.05 -13.57
CA ALA A 227 -8.92 -10.68 -14.40
C ALA A 227 -10.34 -10.34 -13.91
N THR A 228 -10.56 -10.32 -12.59
CA THR A 228 -11.84 -9.88 -12.00
C THR A 228 -12.11 -8.41 -12.32
N LEU A 229 -11.16 -7.50 -12.10
CA LEU A 229 -11.35 -6.08 -12.39
C LEU A 229 -11.67 -5.84 -13.87
N ARG A 230 -10.97 -6.49 -14.80
CA ARG A 230 -11.25 -6.34 -16.24
C ARG A 230 -12.66 -6.74 -16.64
N ARG A 231 -13.20 -7.76 -15.99
CA ARG A 231 -14.53 -8.29 -16.30
C ARG A 231 -15.64 -7.48 -15.65
N GLU A 232 -15.42 -7.03 -14.42
CA GLU A 232 -16.50 -6.57 -13.53
C GLU A 232 -16.45 -5.07 -13.20
N LEU A 233 -15.27 -4.44 -13.29
CA LEU A 233 -15.11 -3.03 -12.91
C LEU A 233 -15.82 -2.13 -13.91
N ARG A 234 -16.74 -1.31 -13.40
CA ARG A 234 -17.38 -0.21 -14.11
C ARG A 234 -16.76 1.08 -13.63
N THR A 235 -16.47 2.00 -14.55
CA THR A 235 -15.78 3.25 -14.25
C THR A 235 -16.52 4.45 -14.80
N ASP A 236 -16.28 5.62 -14.20
CA ASP A 236 -16.58 6.90 -14.84
C ASP A 236 -15.48 7.27 -15.86
N ALA A 237 -15.56 8.48 -16.45
CA ALA A 237 -14.57 8.94 -17.44
C ALA A 237 -13.16 9.10 -16.86
N VAL A 238 -13.04 9.37 -15.55
CA VAL A 238 -11.76 9.47 -14.86
C VAL A 238 -11.20 8.09 -14.54
N GLY A 239 -12.04 7.19 -14.05
CA GLY A 239 -11.71 5.80 -13.79
C GLY A 239 -11.25 5.08 -15.04
N ALA A 240 -11.83 5.36 -16.21
CA ALA A 240 -11.35 4.79 -17.47
C ALA A 240 -9.88 5.15 -17.75
N LYS A 241 -9.49 6.41 -17.53
CA LYS A 241 -8.09 6.87 -17.71
C LYS A 241 -7.14 6.29 -16.67
N PHE A 242 -7.58 6.24 -15.42
CA PHE A 242 -6.83 5.60 -14.34
C PHE A 242 -6.61 4.11 -14.61
N CYS A 243 -7.66 3.40 -15.01
CA CYS A 243 -7.63 1.96 -15.26
C CYS A 243 -6.78 1.59 -16.48
N ASP A 244 -6.73 2.44 -17.51
CA ASP A 244 -5.81 2.26 -18.64
C ASP A 244 -4.34 2.20 -18.16
N GLY A 245 -3.92 3.17 -17.34
CA GLY A 245 -2.60 3.17 -16.73
C GLY A 245 -2.39 1.99 -15.77
N PHE A 246 -3.38 1.75 -14.90
CA PHE A 246 -3.30 0.72 -13.87
C PHE A 246 -3.19 -0.69 -14.46
N PHE A 247 -3.98 -1.01 -15.48
CA PHE A 247 -3.93 -2.33 -16.12
C PHE A 247 -2.63 -2.52 -16.88
N GLY A 248 -2.13 -1.49 -17.56
CA GLY A 248 -0.82 -1.54 -18.22
C GLY A 248 0.31 -1.83 -17.23
N TRP A 249 0.32 -1.16 -16.07
CA TRP A 249 1.28 -1.42 -15.00
C TRP A 249 1.12 -2.83 -14.42
N CYS A 250 -0.11 -3.28 -14.14
CA CYS A 250 -0.37 -4.63 -13.63
C CYS A 250 0.19 -5.70 -14.57
N GLU A 251 -0.03 -5.58 -15.87
CA GLU A 251 0.47 -6.53 -16.87
C GLU A 251 1.99 -6.55 -16.94
N ALA A 252 2.64 -5.38 -16.87
CA ALA A 252 4.10 -5.27 -16.87
C ALA A 252 4.71 -5.96 -15.64
N ALA A 253 4.21 -5.66 -14.44
CA ALA A 253 4.68 -6.27 -13.20
C ALA A 253 4.41 -7.78 -13.15
N LEU A 254 3.22 -8.23 -13.59
CA LEU A 254 2.89 -9.67 -13.69
C LEU A 254 3.70 -10.40 -14.77
N LYS A 255 4.19 -9.69 -15.79
CA LYS A 255 5.13 -10.27 -16.76
C LYS A 255 6.50 -10.45 -16.13
N ALA A 256 7.03 -9.40 -15.51
CA ALA A 256 8.33 -9.43 -14.83
C ALA A 256 8.39 -10.49 -13.72
N SER A 257 7.28 -10.71 -12.99
CA SER A 257 7.23 -11.73 -11.95
C SER A 257 7.38 -13.16 -12.46
N ARG A 258 7.01 -13.45 -13.71
CA ARG A 258 7.21 -14.79 -14.30
C ARG A 258 8.66 -15.09 -14.64
N ASP A 259 9.48 -14.06 -14.85
CA ASP A 259 10.89 -14.21 -15.22
C ASP A 259 11.77 -14.52 -14.00
N VAL A 260 11.23 -14.39 -12.79
CA VAL A 260 11.96 -14.51 -11.52
C VAL A 260 11.36 -15.50 -10.52
N ALA A 261 10.17 -16.03 -10.80
CA ALA A 261 9.46 -17.02 -9.98
C ALA A 261 9.90 -18.46 -10.28
#